data_AF-A0A974SHE2-F1
#
_entry.id   AF-A0A974SHE2-F1
#
_cell.length_a   1.000
_cell.length_b   1.000
_cell.length_c   1.000
_cell.angle_alpha   90.00
_cell.angle_beta   90.00
_cell.angle_gamma   90.00
#
_symmetry.space_group_name_H-M   'P 1'
#
loop_
_entity.id
_entity.type
_entity.pdbx_description
1 polymer ?
#
loop_
_entity_poly.entity_id
_entity_poly.type
_entity_poly.pdbx_seq_one_letter_code
_entity_poly.pdbx_strand_id
1 'polypeptide(L)'
;MKTEVILHSGIYRFKWPYLTGHLVPNDAGEVTVYNCDVEMRVGQDEDLQEGKLVTIIITSYSPPGVQNRIEHIATKIRLAFFDYIFHEHHYEKPIVPEESIRWIEQHLFSKGSSPGDTSHDQSLEVTMQWDAKKHAYYSPAWKNAPIIYN
;
A
#
# COMPACT_ATOMS: atom_id res chain seq x y z
N MET A 1 21.43 -16.90 -15.15
CA MET A 1 20.69 -15.95 -16.00
C MET A 1 20.01 -14.97 -15.06
N LYS A 2 20.14 -13.66 -15.27
CA LYS A 2 19.34 -12.67 -14.53
C LYS A 2 17.93 -12.73 -15.12
N THR A 3 16.93 -12.99 -14.29
CA THR A 3 15.53 -12.84 -14.71
C THR A 3 15.29 -11.36 -14.95
N GLU A 4 14.95 -11.00 -16.18
CA GLU A 4 14.59 -9.63 -16.52
C GLU A 4 13.16 -9.38 -16.04
N VAL A 5 12.95 -8.36 -15.21
CA VAL A 5 11.62 -8.01 -14.72
C VAL A 5 10.90 -7.27 -15.85
N ILE A 6 9.85 -7.88 -16.40
CA ILE A 6 8.95 -7.24 -17.37
C ILE A 6 7.86 -6.54 -16.57
N LEU A 7 7.63 -5.25 -16.82
CA LEU A 7 6.62 -4.49 -16.08
C LEU A 7 5.78 -3.59 -16.98
N HIS A 8 4.53 -3.37 -16.58
CA HIS A 8 3.65 -2.37 -17.17
C HIS A 8 3.76 -1.06 -16.41
N SER A 9 4.54 -0.11 -16.92
CA SER A 9 4.72 1.21 -16.30
C SER A 9 3.44 2.04 -16.35
N GLY A 10 3.22 2.84 -15.31
CA GLY A 10 2.08 3.74 -15.23
C GLY A 10 1.71 4.12 -13.81
N ILE A 11 0.69 4.97 -13.67
CA ILE A 11 0.10 5.33 -12.39
C ILE A 11 -1.30 4.72 -12.31
N TYR A 12 -1.50 3.82 -11.36
CA TYR A 12 -2.76 3.14 -11.11
C TYR A 12 -3.40 3.74 -9.85
N ARG A 13 -4.65 4.20 -9.96
CA ARG A 13 -5.40 4.79 -8.84
C ARG A 13 -6.69 4.04 -8.64
N PHE A 14 -6.95 3.61 -7.42
CA PHE A 14 -8.17 2.87 -7.07
C PHE A 14 -8.51 3.01 -5.59
N LYS A 15 -9.74 2.65 -5.23
CA LYS A 15 -10.17 2.51 -3.85
C LYS A 15 -10.03 1.06 -3.41
N TRP A 16 -9.55 0.84 -2.19
CA TRP A 16 -9.36 -0.48 -1.64
C TRP A 16 -10.22 -0.71 -0.39
N PRO A 17 -11.11 -1.72 -0.39
CA PRO A 17 -11.91 -2.04 0.78
C PRO A 17 -11.09 -2.84 1.80
N TYR A 18 -11.29 -2.53 3.08
CA TYR A 18 -10.70 -3.29 4.18
C TYR A 18 -11.63 -3.39 5.38
N LEU A 19 -11.38 -4.41 6.19
CA LEU A 19 -12.11 -4.67 7.42
C LEU A 19 -11.26 -4.31 8.63
N THR A 20 -11.91 -3.87 9.70
CA THR A 20 -11.27 -3.74 11.01
C THR A 20 -11.53 -5.00 11.84
N GLY A 21 -10.87 -5.13 13.00
CA GLY A 21 -11.05 -6.30 13.87
C GLY A 21 -12.42 -6.37 14.54
N HIS A 22 -13.19 -5.29 14.55
CA HIS A 22 -14.52 -5.23 15.13
C HIS A 22 -15.57 -5.51 14.04
N LEU A 23 -15.83 -6.78 13.77
CA LEU A 23 -16.85 -7.25 12.82
C LEU A 23 -18.24 -7.33 13.49
N VAL A 24 -18.63 -6.25 14.17
CA VAL A 24 -19.92 -6.18 14.88
C VAL A 24 -20.97 -5.63 13.91
N PRO A 25 -22.06 -6.37 13.64
CA PRO A 25 -23.16 -5.87 12.82
C PRO A 25 -23.89 -4.70 13.50
N ASN A 26 -24.38 -3.74 12.70
CA ASN A 26 -25.30 -2.69 13.18
C ASN A 26 -26.72 -3.25 13.41
N ASP A 27 -27.66 -2.39 13.84
CA ASP A 27 -29.06 -2.79 14.09
C ASP A 27 -29.79 -3.32 12.84
N ALA A 28 -29.28 -3.03 11.64
CA ALA A 28 -29.76 -3.57 10.37
C ALA A 28 -29.07 -4.89 9.96
N GLY A 29 -28.13 -5.39 10.76
CA GLY A 29 -27.38 -6.62 10.48
C GLY A 29 -26.18 -6.43 9.53
N GLU A 30 -25.75 -5.20 9.25
CA GLU A 30 -24.66 -4.88 8.32
C GLU A 30 -23.33 -4.71 9.05
N VAL A 31 -22.24 -5.21 8.46
CA VAL A 31 -20.87 -5.01 8.97
C VAL A 31 -20.19 -3.88 8.21
N THR A 32 -19.61 -2.93 8.93
CA THR A 32 -18.91 -1.79 8.34
C THR A 32 -17.68 -2.21 7.55
N VAL A 33 -17.63 -1.81 6.28
CA VAL A 33 -16.45 -1.91 5.41
C VAL A 33 -15.83 -0.52 5.25
N TYR A 34 -14.53 -0.44 5.48
CA TYR A 34 -13.76 0.79 5.34
C TYR A 34 -13.08 0.84 3.98
N ASN A 35 -12.71 2.03 3.52
CA ASN A 35 -12.01 2.21 2.25
C ASN A 35 -10.80 3.12 2.44
N CYS A 36 -9.72 2.82 1.73
CA CYS A 36 -8.58 3.72 1.53
C CYS A 36 -8.36 3.97 0.04
N ASP A 37 -7.72 5.08 -0.29
CA ASP A 37 -7.28 5.35 -1.65
C ASP A 37 -5.87 4.78 -1.83
N VAL A 38 -5.62 4.17 -2.98
CA VAL A 38 -4.33 3.58 -3.32
C VAL A 38 -3.85 4.17 -4.64
N GLU A 39 -2.59 4.62 -4.64
CA GLU A 39 -1.86 5.03 -5.84
C GLU A 39 -0.62 4.14 -5.99
N MET A 40 -0.55 3.37 -7.07
CA MET A 40 0.64 2.60 -7.45
C MET A 40 1.35 3.31 -8.60
N ARG A 41 2.56 3.79 -8.34
CA ARG A 41 3.45 4.42 -9.32
C ARG A 41 4.47 3.38 -9.77
N VAL A 42 4.29 2.82 -10.96
CA VAL A 42 5.12 1.73 -11.48
C VAL A 42 6.08 2.27 -12.54
N GLY A 43 7.37 1.95 -12.40
CA GLY A 43 8.41 2.29 -13.37
C GLY A 43 8.61 3.79 -13.59
N GLN A 44 8.50 4.60 -12.54
CA GLN A 44 8.76 6.04 -12.63
C GLN A 44 10.26 6.30 -12.60
N ASP A 45 10.77 7.17 -13.49
CA ASP A 45 12.21 7.42 -13.64
C ASP A 45 12.89 7.84 -12.33
N GLU A 46 12.24 8.68 -11.53
CA GLU A 46 12.76 9.13 -10.23
C GLU A 46 12.88 7.97 -9.22
N ASP A 47 11.87 7.12 -9.15
CA ASP A 47 11.86 5.93 -8.27
C ASP A 47 12.91 4.90 -8.74
N LEU A 48 13.05 4.72 -10.07
CA LEU A 48 14.02 3.81 -10.67
C LEU A 48 15.47 4.22 -10.37
N GLN A 49 15.77 5.51 -10.30
CA GLN A 49 17.10 6.01 -9.89
C GLN A 49 17.45 5.61 -8.45
N GLU A 50 16.45 5.42 -7.59
CA GLU A 50 16.61 4.93 -6.22
C GLU A 50 16.49 3.40 -6.10
N GLY A 51 16.43 2.70 -7.24
CA GLY A 51 16.27 1.25 -7.29
C GLY A 51 14.86 0.77 -6.93
N LYS A 52 13.84 1.64 -6.98
CA LYS A 52 12.44 1.31 -6.72
C LYS A 52 11.69 1.08 -8.03
N LEU A 53 11.19 -0.14 -8.21
CA LEU A 53 10.36 -0.51 -9.37
C LEU A 53 8.92 0.00 -9.21
N VAL A 54 8.44 0.11 -7.97
CA VAL A 54 7.10 0.61 -7.67
C VAL A 54 7.04 1.31 -6.33
N THR A 55 6.33 2.44 -6.32
CA THR A 55 5.92 3.15 -5.10
C THR A 55 4.42 3.01 -4.93
N ILE A 56 3.98 2.50 -3.78
CA ILE A 56 2.58 2.27 -3.45
C ILE A 56 2.21 3.16 -2.27
N ILE A 57 1.30 4.09 -2.51
CA ILE A 57 0.82 5.07 -1.53
C ILE A 57 -0.59 4.64 -1.12
N ILE A 58 -0.79 4.40 0.18
CA ILE A 58 -2.06 4.02 0.78
C ILE A 58 -2.53 5.18 1.65
N THR A 59 -3.55 5.88 1.19
CA THR A 59 -4.06 7.10 1.80
C THR A 59 -5.35 6.85 2.55
N SER A 60 -5.40 7.27 3.81
CA SER A 60 -6.64 7.37 4.60
C SER A 60 -7.02 8.82 4.84
N TYR A 61 -8.32 9.09 4.72
CA TYR A 61 -8.93 10.40 4.96
C TYR A 61 -9.68 10.49 6.30
N SER A 62 -9.69 9.41 7.09
CA SER A 62 -10.37 9.38 8.38
C SER A 62 -9.69 8.46 9.41
N PRO A 63 -9.76 8.78 10.71
CA PRO A 63 -9.39 7.87 11.78
C PRO A 63 -10.15 6.53 11.72
N PRO A 64 -9.57 5.41 12.18
CA PRO A 64 -8.27 5.29 12.84
C PRO A 64 -7.07 5.23 11.87
N GLY A 65 -7.22 5.62 10.60
CA GLY A 65 -6.19 5.46 9.59
C GLY A 65 -6.06 4.02 9.09
N VAL A 66 -4.95 3.72 8.40
CA VAL A 66 -4.65 2.39 7.87
C VAL A 66 -3.51 1.70 8.62
N GLN A 67 -2.82 2.40 9.54
CA GLN A 67 -1.63 1.94 10.24
C GLN A 67 -1.72 0.50 10.76
N ASN A 68 -2.76 0.21 11.55
CA ASN A 68 -2.97 -1.12 12.14
C ASN A 68 -3.38 -2.21 11.15
N ARG A 69 -3.55 -1.86 9.87
CA ARG A 69 -4.00 -2.76 8.79
C ARG A 69 -3.07 -2.72 7.58
N ILE A 70 -1.96 -1.97 7.65
CA ILE A 70 -1.10 -1.70 6.51
C ILE A 70 -0.57 -2.99 5.88
N GLU A 71 -0.13 -3.96 6.71
CA GLU A 71 0.37 -5.26 6.26
C GLU A 71 -0.70 -6.05 5.50
N HIS A 72 -1.93 -6.06 6.01
CA HIS A 72 -3.05 -6.76 5.38
C HIS A 72 -3.47 -6.11 4.06
N ILE A 73 -3.47 -4.78 4.00
CA ILE A 73 -3.80 -4.03 2.78
C ILE A 73 -2.69 -4.25 1.75
N ALA A 74 -1.42 -4.07 2.12
CA ALA A 74 -0.27 -4.29 1.27
C ALA A 74 -0.21 -5.71 0.72
N THR A 75 -0.49 -6.72 1.56
CA THR A 75 -0.56 -8.13 1.16
C THR A 75 -1.58 -8.32 0.04
N LYS A 76 -2.79 -7.79 0.22
CA LYS A 76 -3.85 -7.94 -0.76
C LYS A 76 -3.57 -7.19 -2.06
N ILE A 77 -2.99 -5.99 -1.99
CA ILE A 77 -2.56 -5.24 -3.17
C ILE A 77 -1.54 -6.05 -3.96
N ARG A 78 -0.52 -6.61 -3.27
CA ARG A 78 0.49 -7.45 -3.91
C ARG A 78 -0.16 -8.62 -4.65
N LEU A 79 -0.97 -9.39 -3.95
CA LEU A 79 -1.65 -10.57 -4.50
C LEU A 79 -2.60 -10.24 -5.66
N ALA A 80 -3.27 -9.09 -5.61
CA ALA A 80 -4.24 -8.71 -6.62
C ALA A 80 -3.60 -8.18 -7.91
N PHE A 81 -2.47 -7.47 -7.80
CA PHE A 81 -1.95 -6.68 -8.92
C PHE A 81 -0.56 -7.10 -9.41
N PHE A 82 0.31 -7.69 -8.58
CA PHE A 82 1.70 -7.90 -8.98
C PHE A 82 1.83 -8.91 -10.11
N ASP A 83 0.98 -9.94 -10.12
CA ASP A 83 0.98 -10.92 -11.21
C ASP A 83 0.74 -10.29 -12.58
N TYR A 84 -0.16 -9.31 -12.64
CA TYR A 84 -0.52 -8.64 -13.89
C TYR A 84 0.47 -7.52 -14.25
N ILE A 85 0.97 -6.79 -13.25
CA ILE A 85 1.84 -5.63 -13.48
C ILE A 85 3.26 -6.09 -13.81
N PHE A 86 3.78 -7.09 -13.10
CA PHE A 86 5.17 -7.54 -13.20
C PHE A 86 5.34 -8.90 -13.89
N HIS A 87 4.24 -9.48 -14.40
CA HIS A 87 4.23 -10.85 -14.91
C HIS A 87 4.79 -11.85 -13.89
N GLU A 88 4.50 -11.59 -12.61
CA GLU A 88 4.84 -12.48 -11.50
C GLU A 88 3.81 -13.61 -11.41
N HIS A 89 4.23 -14.75 -10.87
CA HIS A 89 3.30 -15.74 -10.35
C HIS A 89 3.50 -15.79 -8.85
N HIS A 90 2.60 -15.16 -8.09
CA HIS A 90 2.76 -15.05 -6.63
C HIS A 90 2.86 -16.41 -5.92
N TYR A 91 2.32 -17.49 -6.50
CA TYR A 91 2.45 -18.86 -5.99
C TYR A 91 3.83 -19.49 -6.22
N GLU A 92 4.68 -18.84 -7.00
CA GLU A 92 6.07 -19.21 -7.24
C GLU A 92 7.02 -18.27 -6.48
N LYS A 93 8.30 -18.28 -6.84
CA LYS A 93 9.26 -17.35 -6.24
C LYS A 93 9.00 -15.94 -6.76
N PRO A 94 8.84 -14.93 -5.87
CA PRO A 94 8.74 -13.54 -6.27
C PRO A 94 9.87 -13.12 -7.21
N ILE A 95 9.51 -12.44 -8.30
CA ILE A 95 10.46 -11.84 -9.23
C ILE A 95 10.74 -10.38 -8.88
N VAL A 96 9.78 -9.68 -8.26
CA VAL A 96 9.99 -8.33 -7.73
C VAL A 96 10.68 -8.43 -6.37
N PRO A 97 11.93 -7.94 -6.22
CA PRO A 97 12.61 -7.92 -4.92
C PRO A 97 11.93 -6.94 -3.96
N GLU A 98 11.81 -7.29 -2.68
CA GLU A 98 11.13 -6.45 -1.69
C GLU A 98 11.79 -5.08 -1.52
N GLU A 99 13.12 -5.02 -1.62
CA GLU A 99 13.88 -3.78 -1.58
C GLU A 99 13.57 -2.83 -2.75
N SER A 100 12.97 -3.34 -3.83
CA SER A 100 12.55 -2.54 -4.98
C SER A 100 11.11 -2.01 -4.86
N ILE A 101 10.41 -2.37 -3.79
CA ILE A 101 9.05 -1.89 -3.50
C ILE A 101 9.17 -0.80 -2.43
N ARG A 102 8.49 0.32 -2.65
CA ARG A 102 8.34 1.39 -1.66
C ARG A 102 6.88 1.44 -1.22
N TRP A 103 6.64 1.22 0.07
CA TRP A 103 5.32 1.38 0.67
C TRP A 103 5.24 2.70 1.42
N ILE A 104 4.17 3.44 1.19
CA ILE A 104 3.92 4.71 1.85
C ILE A 104 2.52 4.66 2.46
N GLU A 105 2.45 4.90 3.75
CA GLU A 105 1.22 5.17 4.47
C GLU A 105 1.02 6.68 4.54
N GLN A 106 -0.17 7.13 4.17
CA GLN A 106 -0.52 8.55 4.19
C GLN A 106 -1.82 8.78 4.94
N HIS A 107 -1.79 9.74 5.87
CA HIS A 107 -2.95 10.28 6.55
C HIS A 107 -3.20 11.69 6.03
N LEU A 108 -4.37 11.91 5.42
CA LEU A 108 -4.82 13.22 4.92
C LEU A 108 -6.19 13.56 5.55
N PHE A 109 -6.27 13.60 6.88
CA PHE A 109 -7.51 13.86 7.59
C PHE A 109 -8.03 15.29 7.33
N SER A 110 -7.12 16.22 7.03
CA SER A 110 -7.45 17.59 6.61
C SER A 110 -8.30 17.66 5.34
N LYS A 111 -8.26 16.60 4.51
CA LYS A 111 -9.04 16.47 3.27
C LYS A 111 -10.28 15.59 3.43
N GLY A 112 -10.53 15.08 4.64
CA GLY A 112 -11.63 14.17 4.94
C GLY A 112 -12.33 14.54 6.23
N SER A 113 -12.06 13.77 7.29
CA SER A 113 -12.81 13.86 8.56
C SER A 113 -12.62 15.16 9.33
N SER A 114 -11.52 15.90 9.10
CA SER A 114 -11.19 17.14 9.82
C SER A 114 -10.84 18.28 8.85
N PRO A 115 -11.79 18.78 8.04
CA PRO A 115 -11.49 19.70 6.94
C PRO A 115 -10.67 20.93 7.36
N GLY A 116 -9.50 21.12 6.75
CA GLY A 116 -8.62 22.27 6.98
C GLY A 116 -7.65 22.15 8.17
N ASP A 117 -7.77 21.11 8.99
CA ASP A 117 -6.83 20.83 10.09
C ASP A 117 -5.75 19.84 9.66
N THR A 118 -4.53 20.34 9.43
CA THR A 118 -3.38 19.56 8.99
C THR A 118 -2.54 19.01 10.13
N SER A 119 -2.91 19.23 11.40
CA SER A 119 -2.14 18.80 12.56
C SER A 119 -1.94 17.28 12.67
N HIS A 120 -2.80 16.53 11.99
CA HIS A 120 -2.79 15.07 11.93
C HIS A 120 -2.47 14.50 10.54
N ASP A 121 -2.15 15.36 9.57
CA ASP A 121 -1.71 14.89 8.26
C ASP A 121 -0.26 14.38 8.35
N GLN A 122 0.00 13.22 7.74
CA GLN A 122 1.30 12.57 7.83
C GLN A 122 1.56 11.70 6.60
N SER A 123 2.84 11.54 6.25
CA SER A 123 3.31 10.57 5.27
C SER A 123 4.48 9.78 5.86
N LEU A 124 4.37 8.46 5.88
CA LEU A 124 5.33 7.53 6.47
C LEU A 124 5.73 6.50 5.44
N GLU A 125 7.03 6.30 5.24
CA GLU A 125 7.52 5.15 4.50
C GLU A 125 7.49 3.93 5.43
N VAL A 126 6.92 2.85 4.93
CA VAL A 126 6.71 1.62 5.70
C VAL A 126 7.64 0.54 5.16
N THR A 127 8.46 -0.03 6.04
CA THR A 127 9.19 -1.26 5.74
C THR A 127 8.44 -2.44 6.32
N MET A 128 8.33 -3.52 5.54
CA MET A 128 7.64 -4.76 5.92
C MET A 128 8.46 -5.95 5.43
N GLN A 129 8.25 -7.12 6.03
CA GLN A 129 8.86 -8.37 5.58
C GLN A 129 7.83 -9.22 4.84
N TRP A 130 8.18 -9.74 3.66
CA TRP A 130 7.33 -10.66 2.91
C TRP A 130 7.62 -12.11 3.29
N ASP A 131 6.60 -12.82 3.81
CA ASP A 131 6.65 -14.27 3.99
C ASP A 131 6.14 -14.94 2.72
N ALA A 132 7.06 -15.38 1.85
CA ALA A 132 6.71 -16.06 0.61
C ALA A 132 5.95 -17.39 0.82
N LYS A 133 6.05 -18.04 1.99
CA LYS A 133 5.30 -19.29 2.25
C LYS A 133 3.85 -18.99 2.61
N LYS A 134 3.62 -17.91 3.36
CA LYS A 134 2.27 -17.49 3.77
C LYS A 134 1.61 -16.54 2.79
N HIS A 135 2.39 -16.02 1.83
CA HIS A 135 2.00 -14.96 0.92
C HIS A 135 1.44 -13.75 1.68
N ALA A 136 2.18 -13.29 2.69
CA ALA A 136 1.74 -12.21 3.56
C ALA A 136 2.90 -11.32 4.00
N TYR A 137 2.63 -10.02 4.10
CA TYR A 137 3.48 -9.08 4.79
C TYR A 137 3.33 -9.19 6.30
N TYR A 138 4.42 -8.92 7.02
CA TYR A 138 4.44 -8.84 8.47
C TYR A 138 5.53 -7.87 8.99
N SER A 139 5.48 -7.54 10.28
CA SER A 139 6.43 -6.70 11.02
C SER A 139 6.62 -5.32 10.38
N PRO A 140 5.59 -4.45 10.41
CA PRO A 140 5.67 -3.13 9.81
C PRO A 140 6.52 -2.22 10.72
N ALA A 141 7.41 -1.45 10.10
CA ALA A 141 8.16 -0.40 10.77
C ALA A 141 8.05 0.89 9.96
N TRP A 142 7.81 1.99 10.67
CA TRP A 142 7.57 3.29 10.06
C TRP A 142 8.77 4.20 10.24
N LYS A 143 9.07 4.96 9.19
CA LYS A 143 9.97 6.12 9.23
C LYS A 143 9.29 7.27 8.50
N ASN A 144 9.67 8.50 8.81
CA ASN A 144 9.17 9.65 8.06
C ASN A 144 9.51 9.46 6.57
N ALA A 145 8.51 9.57 5.70
CA ALA A 145 8.74 9.53 4.28
C ALA A 145 9.52 10.79 3.84
N PRO A 146 10.42 10.70 2.85
CA PRO A 146 10.88 11.88 2.15
C PRO A 146 9.66 12.65 1.61
N ILE A 147 9.69 13.98 1.67
CA ILE A 147 8.57 14.83 1.23
C ILE A 147 8.32 14.54 -0.26
N ILE A 148 7.22 13.85 -0.56
CA ILE A 148 6.75 13.68 -1.94
C ILE A 148 6.02 14.97 -2.28
N TYR A 149 6.67 15.83 -3.06
CA TYR A 149 6.01 16.97 -3.68
C TYR A 149 4.82 16.45 -4.50
N ASN A 150 3.62 16.91 -4.16
CA ASN A 150 2.43 16.82 -5.01
C ASN A 150 2.22 18.18 -5.68
#